data_AF-Q4W473-F1
#
_entry.id   AF-Q4W473-F1
#
_cell.length_a   1.000
_cell.length_b   1.000
_cell.length_c   1.000
_cell.angle_alpha   90.00
_cell.angle_beta   90.00
_cell.angle_gamma   90.00
#
_symmetry.space_group_name_H-M   'P 1'
#
loop_
_entity.id
_entity.type
_entity.pdbx_description
1 polymer ?
#
loop_
_entity_poly.entity_id
_entity_poly.type
_entity_poly.pdbx_seq_one_letter_code
_entity_poly.pdbx_strand_id
1 'polypeptide(L)' 'MMTSLEARLSGADPAFARELHEQLVQAQGDVKRQLLSGGTPQQYREWKEQADAIEAGLTIIGNLKEHNHG' A
#
# COMPACT_ATOMS: atom_id res chain seq x y z
N MET A 1 1.75 15.49 15.80
CA MET A 1 3.16 15.05 15.68
C MET A 1 3.29 14.28 14.39
N MET A 2 4.33 14.54 13.61
CA MET A 2 4.57 13.86 12.33
C MET A 2 5.39 12.59 12.57
N THR A 3 4.99 11.48 11.95
CA THR A 3 5.73 10.21 12.04
C THR A 3 6.98 10.24 11.16
N SER A 4 7.97 9.41 11.48
CA SER A 4 9.16 9.23 10.64
C SER A 4 8.81 8.79 9.20
N LEU A 5 7.69 8.08 9.04
CA LEU A 5 7.18 7.68 7.73
C LEU A 5 6.67 8.89 6.94
N GLU A 6 5.84 9.73 7.56
CA GLU A 6 5.34 10.96 6.94
C GLU A 6 6.47 11.90 6.53
N ALA A 7 7.51 12.05 7.36
CA ALA A 7 8.68 12.89 7.03
C ALA A 7 9.44 12.38 5.79
N ARG A 8 9.63 11.06 5.66
CA ARG A 8 10.29 10.46 4.48
C ARG A 8 9.43 10.56 3.22
N LEU A 9 8.12 10.35 3.36
CA LEU A 9 7.17 10.45 2.25
C LEU A 9 6.90 11.89 1.80
N SER A 10 7.18 12.88 2.65
CA SER A 10 6.95 14.31 2.37
C SER A 10 8.04 14.99 1.53
N GLY A 11 8.83 14.22 0.79
CA GLY A 11 9.86 14.73 -0.11
C GLY A 11 11.30 14.63 0.41
N ALA A 12 11.52 14.16 1.65
CA ALA A 12 12.86 13.89 2.15
C ALA A 12 13.52 12.68 1.47
N ASP A 13 12.73 11.75 0.91
CA ASP A 13 13.23 10.56 0.21
C ASP A 13 12.27 10.10 -0.90
N PRO A 14 12.30 10.74 -2.09
CA PRO A 14 11.44 10.38 -3.22
C PRO A 14 11.67 8.95 -3.74
N ALA A 15 12.91 8.45 -3.59
CA ALA A 15 13.27 7.09 -3.98
C ALA A 15 12.56 6.07 -3.07
N PHE A 16 12.60 6.29 -1.76
CA PHE A 16 11.86 5.45 -0.80
C PHE A 16 10.35 5.49 -1.03
N ALA A 17 9.77 6.67 -1.29
CA ALA A 17 8.33 6.76 -1.58
C ALA A 17 7.95 5.97 -2.83
N ARG A 18 8.79 6.00 -3.87
CA ARG A 18 8.59 5.23 -5.10
C ARG A 18 8.72 3.73 -4.85
N GLU A 19 9.76 3.31 -4.13
CA GLU A 19 10.01 1.91 -3.80
C GLU A 19 8.87 1.32 -2.96
N LEU A 20 8.43 2.05 -1.91
CA LEU A 20 7.32 1.63 -1.06
C LEU A 20 6.01 1.49 -1.86
N HIS A 21 5.75 2.41 -2.78
CA HIS A 21 4.60 2.32 -3.67
C HIS A 21 4.68 1.08 -4.58
N GLU A 22 5.84 0.80 -5.18
CA GLU A 22 6.04 -0.39 -6.02
C GLU A 22 5.87 -1.70 -5.24
N GLN A 23 6.39 -1.78 -4.02
CA GLN A 23 6.21 -2.94 -3.14
C GLN A 23 4.73 -3.18 -2.80
N LEU A 24 3.96 -2.12 -2.51
CA LEU A 24 2.54 -2.23 -2.24
C LEU A 24 1.72 -2.65 -3.48
N VAL A 25 2.06 -2.12 -4.67
CA VAL A 25 1.44 -2.55 -5.92
C VAL A 25 1.71 -4.03 -6.19
N GLN A 26 2.95 -4.48 -5.97
CA GLN A 26 3.31 -5.88 -6.11
C GLN A 26 2.52 -6.77 -5.15
N ALA A 27 2.49 -6.41 -3.86
CA ALA A 27 1.74 -7.13 -2.84
C ALA A 27 0.24 -7.20 -3.16
N GLN A 28 -0.35 -6.11 -3.68
CA GLN A 28 -1.75 -6.10 -4.13
C GLN A 28 -1.97 -7.09 -5.28
N GLY A 29 -1.03 -7.15 -6.24
CA GLY A 29 -1.05 -8.10 -7.35
C GLY A 29 -0.95 -9.56 -6.87
N ASP A 30 -0.13 -9.83 -5.86
CA ASP A 30 0.02 -11.17 -5.26
C ASP A 30 -1.26 -11.62 -4.56
N VAL A 31 -1.84 -10.76 -3.72
CA VAL A 31 -3.10 -11.04 -3.02
C VAL A 31 -4.27 -11.20 -3.99
N LYS A 32 -4.35 -10.37 -5.04
CA LYS A 32 -5.36 -10.54 -6.11
C LYS A 32 -5.23 -11.88 -6.82
N ARG A 33 -4.00 -12.33 -7.10
CA ARG A 33 -3.76 -13.67 -7.67
C ARG A 33 -4.20 -14.79 -6.73
N GLN A 34 -3.98 -14.65 -5.42
CA GLN A 34 -4.46 -15.62 -4.43
C GLN A 34 -5.99 -15.67 -4.34
N LEU A 35 -6.65 -14.51 -4.36
CA LEU A 35 -8.11 -14.41 -4.42
C LEU A 35 -8.69 -15.10 -5.67
N LEU A 36 -8.01 -14.99 -6.82
CA LEU A 36 -8.41 -15.64 -8.07
C LEU A 36 -8.07 -17.13 -8.13
N SER A 37 -7.02 -17.60 -7.44
CA SER A 37 -6.65 -19.02 -7.44
C SER A 37 -7.66 -19.91 -6.69
N GLY A 38 -8.58 -19.30 -5.94
CA GLY A 38 -9.52 -20.00 -5.08
C GLY A 38 -8.88 -20.44 -3.77
N GLY A 39 -9.71 -20.66 -2.76
CA GLY A 39 -9.29 -21.03 -1.40
C GLY A 39 -10.50 -21.31 -0.53
N THR A 40 -10.27 -21.64 0.73
CA THR A 40 -11.34 -21.76 1.71
C THR A 40 -11.98 -20.40 2.00
N PRO A 41 -13.24 -20.36 2.49
CA PRO A 41 -13.88 -19.10 2.88
C PRO A 41 -13.10 -18.30 3.93
N GLN A 42 -12.33 -18.98 4.78
CA GLN A 42 -11.46 -18.32 5.76
C GLN A 42 -10.28 -17.63 5.08
N GLN A 43 -9.58 -18.33 4.18
CA GLN A 43 -8.48 -17.74 3.40
C GLN A 43 -8.96 -16.55 2.56
N TYR A 44 -10.15 -16.64 1.97
CA TYR A 44 -10.73 -15.52 1.23
C TYR A 44 -10.94 -14.28 2.11
N ARG A 45 -11.39 -14.44 3.35
CA ARG A 45 -11.54 -13.31 4.29
C ARG A 45 -10.19 -12.70 4.64
N GLU A 46 -9.20 -13.52 4.93
CA GLU A 46 -7.84 -13.06 5.25
C GLU A 46 -7.20 -12.32 4.07
N TRP A 47 -7.30 -12.86 2.86
CA TRP A 47 -6.80 -12.21 1.64
C TRP A 47 -7.57 -10.94 1.31
N LYS A 48 -8.89 -10.90 1.55
CA LYS A 48 -9.67 -9.69 1.37
C LYS A 48 -9.23 -8.59 2.33
N GLU A 49 -9.05 -8.90 3.60
CA GLU A 49 -8.57 -7.93 4.60
C GLU A 49 -7.17 -7.42 4.25
N GLN A 50 -6.29 -8.29 3.76
CA GLN A 50 -4.96 -7.90 3.26
C GLN A 50 -5.07 -6.97 2.04
N ALA A 51 -5.94 -7.27 1.08
CA ALA A 51 -6.15 -6.43 -0.10
C ALA A 51 -6.64 -5.02 0.29
N ASP A 52 -7.63 -4.96 1.20
CA ASP A 52 -8.19 -3.71 1.70
C ASP A 52 -7.12 -2.88 2.44
N ALA A 53 -6.28 -3.52 3.26
CA ALA A 53 -5.18 -2.85 3.97
C ALA A 53 -4.11 -2.29 3.01
N ILE A 54 -3.76 -3.04 1.96
CA ILE A 54 -2.78 -2.59 0.95
C ILE A 54 -3.34 -1.40 0.15
N GLU A 55 -4.62 -1.45 -0.21
CA GLU A 55 -5.30 -0.34 -0.91
C GLU A 55 -5.36 0.93 -0.05
N ALA A 56 -5.65 0.78 1.25
CA ALA A 56 -5.56 1.89 2.20
C ALA A 56 -4.14 2.48 2.26
N GLY A 57 -3.10 1.64 2.30
CA GLY A 57 -1.71 2.07 2.28
C GLY A 57 -1.33 2.86 1.03
N LEU A 58 -1.76 2.40 -0.16
CA LEU A 58 -1.57 3.11 -1.42
C LEU A 58 -2.27 4.48 -1.42
N THR A 59 -3.48 4.55 -0.87
CA THR A 59 -4.25 5.80 -0.75
C THR A 59 -3.55 6.80 0.16
N ILE A 60 -3.05 6.35 1.33
CA ILE A 60 -2.32 7.21 2.28
C ILE A 60 -1.06 7.78 1.61
N ILE A 61 -0.27 6.95 0.92
CA ILE A 61 0.95 7.40 0.23
C ILE A 61 0.61 8.38 -0.91
N GLY A 62 -0.46 8.11 -1.67
CA GLY A 62 -0.97 9.02 -2.71
C GLY A 62 -1.30 10.40 -2.15
N ASN A 63 -2.12 10.44 -1.09
CA ASN A 63 -2.54 11.68 -0.43
C ASN A 63 -1.37 12.47 0.16
N LEU A 64 -0.38 11.77 0.75
CA LEU A 64 0.83 12.39 1.28
C LEU A 64 1.70 12.97 0.16
N LYS A 65 1.80 12.30 -0.98
CA LYS A 65 2.54 12.83 -2.13
C LYS A 65 1.87 14.07 -2.72
N GLU A 66 0.54 14.06 -2.86
CA GLU A 66 -0.23 15.21 -3.38
C GLU A 66 -0.14 16.43 -2.45
N HIS A 67 -0.22 16.23 -1.14
CA HIS A 67 -0.06 17.31 -0.15
C HIS A 67 1.32 17.99 -0.18
N ASN A 68 2.38 17.30 -0.60
CA ASN A 68 3.75 17.84 -0.62
C ASN A 68 4.16 18.46 -1.96
N HIS A 69 3.29 18.41 -2.97
CA HIS A 69 3.48 19.09 -4.26
C HIS A 69 2.61 20.35 -4.41
N GLY A 70 1.90 20.77 -3.35
CA GLY A 70 1.10 22.00 -3.28
C GLY A 70 1.84 23.19 -2.70
#